data_AF-A0A178ERS4-F1
#
_entry.id   AF-A0A178ERS4-F1
#
_cell.length_a   1.000
_cell.length_b   1.000
_cell.length_c   1.000
_cell.angle_alpha   90.00
_cell.angle_beta   90.00
_cell.angle_gamma   90.00
#
_symmetry.space_group_name_H-M   'P 1'
#
loop_
_entity.id
_entity.type
_entity.pdbx_description
1 polymer ?
#
loop_
_entity_poly.entity_id
_entity_poly.type
_entity_poly.pdbx_seq_one_letter_code
_entity_poly.pdbx_strand_id
1 'polypeptide(L)'
;MFRFHKTLDIITLFHKPTLASSTKALSVLQRASTAIKEGTATSPSGSLLRNSDFELNVTEEPPTTDQLKLIMDYMTSSPLASGGIGVGKPGDLVSGATDRSDAVKRLKENGDSFIRPVVVDWNNGKAVLATSESAILKLLSEET
;
A
#
# COMPACT_ATOMS: atom_id res chain seq x y z
N MET A 1 -26.78 17.04 16.14
CA MET A 1 -26.43 16.45 14.83
C MET A 1 -25.21 15.57 15.05
N PHE A 2 -25.41 14.26 15.23
CA PHE A 2 -24.30 13.32 15.36
C PHE A 2 -23.70 13.14 13.97
N ARG A 3 -22.58 13.81 13.70
CA ARG A 3 -21.75 13.51 12.54
C ARG A 3 -21.12 12.16 12.87
N PHE A 4 -21.67 11.07 12.33
CA PHE A 4 -20.96 9.80 12.35
C PHE A 4 -19.60 10.05 11.72
N HIS A 5 -18.54 10.01 12.52
CA HIS A 5 -17.19 10.07 12.00
C HIS A 5 -17.05 8.83 11.13
N LYS A 6 -17.06 9.01 9.79
CA LYS A 6 -16.54 7.98 8.90
C LYS A 6 -15.17 7.61 9.47
N THR A 7 -14.99 6.32 9.75
CA THR A 7 -13.67 5.79 10.11
C THR A 7 -12.73 6.19 8.98
N LEU A 8 -11.71 6.98 9.29
CA LEU A 8 -10.72 7.38 8.30
C LEU A 8 -10.07 6.11 7.75
N ASP A 9 -9.93 6.05 6.43
CA ASP A 9 -9.28 4.90 5.82
C ASP A 9 -7.82 4.89 6.24
N ILE A 10 -7.34 3.77 6.77
CA ILE A 10 -5.96 3.67 7.22
C ILE A 10 -5.13 3.14 6.06
N ILE A 11 -4.19 3.95 5.58
CA ILE A 11 -3.18 3.55 4.60
C ILE A 11 -1.84 3.46 5.28
N THR A 12 -1.26 2.27 5.31
CA THR A 12 0.09 2.07 5.85
C THR A 12 1.11 1.97 4.72
N LEU A 13 2.14 2.80 4.79
CA LEU A 13 3.32 2.76 3.94
C LEU A 13 4.46 2.08 4.71
N PHE A 14 4.85 0.90 4.25
CA PHE A 14 6.07 0.21 4.66
C PHE A 14 7.23 0.72 3.82
N HIS A 15 8.12 1.48 4.45
CA HIS A 15 9.15 2.24 3.75
C HIS A 15 10.53 1.88 4.33
N LYS A 16 11.59 2.20 3.57
CA LYS A 16 12.98 2.06 4.02
C LYS A 16 13.78 3.28 3.56
N PRO A 17 14.33 4.10 4.47
CA PRO A 17 15.02 5.34 4.11
C PRO A 17 16.27 5.08 3.26
N THR A 18 16.85 3.88 3.33
CA THR A 18 17.98 3.45 2.50
C THR A 18 17.63 3.29 1.02
N LEU A 19 16.33 3.29 0.65
CA LEU A 19 15.87 3.10 -0.72
C LEU A 19 15.29 4.40 -1.29
N ALA A 20 15.84 4.86 -2.42
CA ALA A 20 15.37 6.06 -3.11
C ALA A 20 13.91 5.94 -3.59
N SER A 21 13.45 4.75 -3.96
CA SER A 21 12.04 4.52 -4.33
C SER A 21 11.10 4.75 -3.14
N SER A 22 11.57 4.46 -1.93
CA SER A 22 10.79 4.58 -0.72
C SER A 22 10.58 6.03 -0.29
N THR A 23 11.61 6.86 -0.39
CA THR A 23 11.50 8.29 -0.08
C THR A 23 10.60 9.00 -1.09
N LYS A 24 10.70 8.62 -2.37
CA LYS A 24 9.77 9.09 -3.41
C LYS A 24 8.32 8.69 -3.11
N ALA A 25 8.06 7.43 -2.79
CA ALA A 25 6.72 6.94 -2.47
C ALA A 25 6.11 7.71 -1.29
N LEU A 26 6.90 7.97 -0.24
CA LEU A 26 6.50 8.76 0.91
C LEU A 26 6.12 10.20 0.51
N SER A 27 6.96 10.88 -0.27
CA SER A 27 6.67 12.24 -0.72
C SER A 27 5.44 12.34 -1.63
N VAL A 28 5.18 11.31 -2.44
CA VAL A 28 3.98 11.21 -3.28
C VAL A 28 2.74 11.03 -2.41
N LEU A 29 2.76 10.08 -1.48
CA LEU A 29 1.63 9.82 -0.58
C LEU A 29 1.32 11.02 0.32
N GLN A 30 2.34 11.69 0.85
CA GLN A 30 2.15 12.91 1.63
C GLN A 30 1.49 13.99 0.79
N ARG A 31 2.01 14.27 -0.42
CA ARG A 31 1.39 15.25 -1.33
C ARG A 31 -0.05 14.87 -1.69
N ALA A 32 -0.30 13.61 -2.02
CA ALA A 32 -1.64 13.12 -2.32
C ALA A 32 -2.57 13.26 -1.11
N SER A 33 -2.10 12.94 0.10
CA SER A 33 -2.90 13.08 1.33
C SER A 33 -3.30 14.53 1.60
N THR A 34 -2.38 15.48 1.41
CA THR A 34 -2.68 16.91 1.55
C THR A 34 -3.66 17.37 0.47
N ALA A 35 -3.42 16.98 -0.77
CA ALA A 35 -4.30 17.35 -1.88
C ALA A 35 -5.71 16.75 -1.74
N ILE A 36 -5.84 15.53 -1.19
CA ILE A 36 -7.14 14.91 -0.91
C ILE A 36 -7.87 15.67 0.20
N LYS A 37 -7.16 15.99 1.30
CA LYS A 37 -7.70 16.83 2.39
C LYS A 37 -8.16 18.21 1.93
N GLU A 38 -7.45 18.80 0.96
CA GLU A 38 -7.80 20.07 0.35
C GLU A 38 -8.87 19.94 -0.75
N GLY A 39 -9.24 18.71 -1.15
CA GLY A 39 -10.17 18.47 -2.26
C GLY A 39 -9.64 18.84 -3.64
N THR A 40 -8.32 19.01 -3.77
CA THR A 40 -7.62 19.41 -5.02
C THR A 40 -6.97 18.24 -5.74
N ALA A 41 -6.91 17.06 -5.11
CA ALA A 41 -6.38 15.86 -5.71
C ALA A 41 -7.27 15.39 -6.86
N THR A 42 -6.89 15.68 -8.10
CA THR A 42 -7.63 15.28 -9.31
C THR A 42 -6.83 14.34 -10.19
N SER A 43 -7.46 13.28 -10.68
CA SER A 43 -6.93 12.39 -11.71
C SER A 43 -6.70 13.15 -13.01
N PRO A 44 -5.89 12.65 -13.96
CA PRO A 44 -5.70 13.28 -15.27
C PRO A 44 -7.01 13.47 -16.07
N SER A 45 -8.07 12.72 -15.74
CA SER A 45 -9.41 12.88 -16.30
C SER A 45 -10.28 13.96 -15.62
N GLY A 46 -9.75 14.68 -14.62
CA GLY A 46 -10.46 15.75 -13.91
C GLY A 46 -11.41 15.29 -12.79
N SER A 47 -11.52 13.98 -12.52
CA SER A 47 -12.23 13.45 -11.34
C SER A 47 -11.36 13.59 -10.09
N LEU A 48 -11.99 13.68 -8.91
CA LEU A 48 -11.25 13.53 -7.65
C LEU A 48 -10.51 12.20 -7.62
N LEU A 49 -9.25 12.23 -7.21
CA LEU A 49 -8.40 11.05 -7.01
C LEU A 49 -8.97 10.15 -5.92
N ARG A 50 -9.60 10.73 -4.91
CA ARG A 50 -10.24 9.99 -3.81
C ARG A 50 -11.28 10.91 -3.18
N ASN A 51 -12.45 10.39 -2.83
CA ASN A 51 -13.49 11.20 -2.17
C ASN A 51 -13.34 11.17 -0.64
N SER A 52 -12.66 10.16 -0.11
CA SER A 52 -12.52 9.95 1.33
C SER A 52 -11.12 10.33 1.82
N ASP A 53 -11.07 11.12 2.90
CA ASP A 53 -9.85 11.33 3.66
C ASP A 53 -9.29 10.01 4.19
N PHE A 54 -7.96 9.91 4.24
CA PHE A 54 -7.27 8.74 4.78
C PHE A 54 -6.15 9.16 5.74
N GLU A 55 -5.86 8.28 6.69
CA GLU A 55 -4.74 8.41 7.60
C GLU A 55 -3.53 7.69 7.01
N LEU A 56 -2.48 8.45 6.67
CA LEU A 56 -1.22 7.92 6.20
C LEU A 56 -0.35 7.53 7.41
N ASN A 57 -0.26 6.23 7.67
CA ASN A 57 0.68 5.67 8.62
C ASN A 57 1.98 5.30 7.91
N VAL A 58 3.11 5.80 8.40
CA VAL A 58 4.43 5.53 7.80
C VAL A 58 5.22 4.69 8.79
N THR A 59 5.67 3.52 8.36
CA THR A 59 6.47 2.62 9.19
C THR A 59 7.74 2.16 8.46
N GLU A 60 8.84 2.19 9.19
CA GLU A 60 10.13 1.65 8.78
C GLU A 60 10.32 0.20 9.25
N GLU A 61 9.43 -0.28 10.09
CA GLU A 61 9.48 -1.64 10.61
C GLU A 61 8.88 -2.63 9.61
N PRO A 62 9.35 -3.90 9.60
CA PRO A 62 8.71 -4.94 8.81
C PRO A 62 7.26 -5.16 9.30
N PRO A 63 6.33 -5.58 8.40
CA PRO A 63 4.98 -5.93 8.83
C PRO A 63 5.00 -7.08 9.83
N THR A 64 3.99 -7.15 10.68
CA THR A 64 3.77 -8.33 11.53
C THR A 64 3.36 -9.53 10.67
N THR A 65 3.52 -10.75 11.20
CA THR A 65 3.14 -11.99 10.52
C THR A 65 1.70 -11.98 10.02
N ASP A 66 0.75 -11.47 10.80
CA ASP A 66 -0.66 -11.41 10.40
C ASP A 66 -0.91 -10.28 9.40
N GLN A 67 -0.23 -9.14 9.55
CA GLN A 67 -0.26 -8.07 8.55
C GLN A 67 0.24 -8.59 7.20
N LEU A 68 1.34 -9.36 7.16
CA LEU A 68 1.88 -9.93 5.93
C LEU A 68 0.86 -10.85 5.24
N LYS A 69 0.17 -11.72 6.00
CA LYS A 69 -0.86 -12.60 5.44
C LYS A 69 -2.01 -11.79 4.83
N LEU A 70 -2.46 -10.74 5.51
CA LEU A 70 -3.51 -9.85 5.01
C LEU A 70 -3.05 -9.10 3.76
N ILE A 71 -1.82 -8.59 3.73
CA ILE A 71 -1.25 -7.92 2.55
C ILE A 71 -1.20 -8.87 1.35
N MET A 72 -0.76 -10.11 1.57
CA MET A 72 -0.78 -11.15 0.53
C MET A 72 -2.19 -11.41 0.02
N ASP A 73 -3.16 -11.49 0.93
CA ASP A 73 -4.56 -11.69 0.57
C ASP A 73 -5.09 -10.52 -0.27
N TYR A 74 -4.82 -9.28 0.15
CA TYR A 74 -5.19 -8.06 -0.56
C TYR A 74 -4.54 -7.94 -1.94
N MET A 75 -3.28 -8.36 -2.08
CA MET A 75 -2.62 -8.41 -3.37
C MET A 75 -3.20 -9.49 -4.28
N THR A 76 -3.71 -10.61 -3.74
CA THR A 76 -4.36 -11.65 -4.56
C THR A 76 -5.82 -11.35 -4.89
N SER A 77 -6.52 -10.65 -4.01
CA SER A 77 -7.94 -10.34 -4.11
C SER A 77 -8.21 -9.06 -4.90
N SER A 78 -7.20 -8.20 -5.11
CA SER A 78 -7.37 -6.96 -5.85
C SER A 78 -7.53 -7.23 -7.36
N PRO A 79 -8.53 -6.62 -8.05
CA PRO A 79 -8.67 -6.67 -9.51
C PRO A 79 -7.43 -6.19 -10.27
N LEU A 80 -6.60 -5.36 -9.63
CA LEU A 80 -5.29 -4.93 -10.15
C LEU A 80 -4.29 -6.08 -10.31
N ALA A 81 -4.49 -7.20 -9.63
CA ALA A 81 -3.69 -8.42 -9.74
C ALA A 81 -3.97 -9.19 -11.04
N SER A 82 -5.10 -8.95 -11.70
CA SER A 82 -5.47 -9.65 -12.94
C SER A 82 -4.75 -9.15 -14.21
N GLY A 83 -3.90 -8.12 -14.10
CA GLY A 83 -3.27 -7.48 -15.26
C GLY A 83 -1.73 -7.48 -15.29
N GLY A 84 -1.04 -7.99 -14.26
CA GLY A 84 0.41 -7.91 -14.16
C GLY A 84 1.03 -9.24 -13.75
N ILE A 85 1.84 -9.81 -14.64
CA ILE A 85 2.70 -10.97 -14.38
C ILE A 85 3.44 -10.75 -13.04
N GLY A 86 3.09 -11.51 -11.99
CA GLY A 86 3.83 -11.56 -10.72
C GLY A 86 3.08 -11.07 -9.48
N VAL A 87 2.19 -10.10 -9.61
CA VAL A 87 1.65 -9.35 -8.46
C VAL A 87 0.69 -10.22 -7.64
N GLY A 88 1.11 -10.62 -6.44
CA GLY A 88 0.33 -11.47 -5.51
C GLY A 88 1.02 -12.76 -5.10
N LYS A 89 2.22 -13.04 -5.61
CA LYS A 89 3.03 -14.17 -5.12
C LYS A 89 3.80 -13.78 -3.84
N PRO A 90 4.01 -14.73 -2.90
CA PRO A 90 4.80 -14.49 -1.69
C PRO A 90 6.20 -13.92 -1.99
N GLY A 91 6.80 -14.34 -3.11
CA GLY A 91 8.12 -13.89 -3.58
C GLY A 91 8.23 -12.41 -3.95
N ASP A 92 7.12 -11.77 -4.33
CA ASP A 92 7.07 -10.34 -4.67
C ASP A 92 7.00 -9.44 -3.43
N LEU A 93 6.56 -10.00 -2.30
CA LEU A 93 6.54 -9.32 -1.00
C LEU A 93 7.75 -9.68 -0.16
N VAL A 94 8.22 -10.93 -0.24
CA VAL A 94 9.34 -11.43 0.53
C VAL A 94 10.33 -12.11 -0.42
N SER A 95 11.52 -11.54 -0.52
CA SER A 95 12.55 -12.02 -1.43
C SER A 95 12.87 -13.49 -1.21
N GLY A 96 12.71 -14.29 -2.27
CA GLY A 96 12.98 -15.72 -2.29
C GLY A 96 11.94 -16.60 -1.61
N ALA A 97 10.79 -16.05 -1.19
CA ALA A 97 9.70 -16.86 -0.70
C ALA A 97 8.95 -17.56 -1.86
N THR A 98 8.74 -18.87 -1.73
CA THR A 98 7.92 -19.65 -2.67
C THR A 98 6.46 -19.68 -2.26
N ASP A 99 6.20 -19.73 -0.95
CA ASP A 99 4.88 -19.96 -0.34
C ASP A 99 4.59 -18.96 0.77
N ARG A 100 3.31 -18.79 1.13
CA ARG A 100 2.90 -17.89 2.22
C ARG A 100 3.58 -18.25 3.54
N SER A 101 3.66 -19.54 3.85
CA SER A 101 4.35 -20.05 5.05
C SER A 101 5.85 -19.74 5.03
N ASP A 102 6.49 -19.85 3.85
CA ASP A 102 7.92 -19.56 3.70
C ASP A 102 8.19 -18.06 3.83
N ALA A 103 7.34 -17.22 3.24
CA ALA A 103 7.41 -15.77 3.38
C ALA A 103 7.28 -15.31 4.84
N VAL A 104 6.32 -15.88 5.57
CA VAL A 104 6.15 -15.61 7.02
C VAL A 104 7.40 -16.01 7.80
N LYS A 105 7.95 -17.19 7.51
CA LYS A 105 9.16 -17.69 8.19
C LYS A 105 10.36 -16.77 7.91
N ARG A 106 10.59 -16.43 6.64
CA ARG A 106 11.66 -15.53 6.21
C ARG A 106 11.52 -14.13 6.79
N LEU A 107 10.29 -13.60 6.86
CA LEU A 107 10.05 -12.31 7.48
C LEU A 107 10.39 -12.31 8.97
N LYS A 108 10.05 -13.40 9.67
CA LYS A 108 10.35 -13.59 11.09
C LYS A 108 11.85 -13.77 11.35
N GLU A 109 12.54 -14.48 10.46
CA GLU A 109 13.99 -14.67 10.52
C GLU A 109 14.74 -13.40 10.13
N ASN A 110 14.25 -12.69 9.12
CA ASN A 110 14.87 -11.49 8.59
C ASN A 110 13.81 -10.53 8.00
N GLY A 111 13.48 -9.49 8.78
CA GLY A 111 12.56 -8.42 8.37
C GLY A 111 13.00 -7.65 7.13
N ASP A 112 14.28 -7.66 6.78
CA ASP A 112 14.81 -7.05 5.55
C ASP A 112 14.51 -7.87 4.30
N SER A 113 14.06 -9.12 4.44
CA SER A 113 13.59 -9.93 3.32
C SER A 113 12.31 -9.34 2.70
N PHE A 114 11.58 -8.51 3.45
CA PHE A 114 10.40 -7.82 2.95
C PHE A 114 10.79 -6.76 1.92
N ILE A 115 10.23 -6.88 0.73
CA ILE A 115 10.43 -5.94 -0.37
C ILE A 115 9.70 -4.66 -0.03
N ARG A 116 10.40 -3.53 -0.13
CA ARG A 116 9.88 -2.20 0.19
C ARG A 116 10.23 -1.23 -0.95
N PRO A 117 9.42 -0.19 -1.21
CA PRO A 117 8.25 0.25 -0.44
C PRO A 117 6.95 -0.48 -0.79
N VAL A 118 6.08 -0.71 0.20
CA VAL A 118 4.73 -1.30 0.02
C VAL A 118 3.69 -0.39 0.63
N VAL A 119 2.61 -0.16 -0.08
CA VAL A 119 1.46 0.63 0.38
C VAL A 119 0.29 -0.30 0.54
N VAL A 120 -0.36 -0.22 1.69
CA VAL A 120 -1.47 -1.09 2.08
C VAL A 120 -2.62 -0.22 2.54
N ASP A 121 -3.75 -0.31 1.83
CA ASP A 121 -5.02 0.27 2.22
C ASP A 121 -5.83 -0.81 2.96
N TRP A 122 -5.89 -0.68 4.28
CA TRP A 122 -6.56 -1.66 5.14
C TRP A 122 -8.08 -1.59 5.01
N ASN A 123 -8.62 -0.44 4.63
CA ASN A 123 -10.06 -0.23 4.54
C ASN A 123 -10.63 -0.82 3.25
N ASN A 124 -9.93 -0.60 2.14
CA ASN A 124 -10.32 -1.12 0.83
C ASN A 124 -9.80 -2.55 0.57
N GLY A 125 -8.97 -3.09 1.46
CA GLY A 125 -8.36 -4.41 1.30
C GLY A 125 -7.43 -4.47 0.08
N LYS A 126 -6.64 -3.42 -0.15
CA LYS A 126 -5.75 -3.29 -1.31
C LYS A 126 -4.32 -3.13 -0.87
N ALA A 127 -3.39 -3.73 -1.62
CA ALA A 127 -1.97 -3.56 -1.39
C ALA A 127 -1.23 -3.48 -2.72
N VAL A 128 -0.22 -2.62 -2.79
CA VAL A 128 0.59 -2.42 -3.99
C VAL A 128 2.05 -2.14 -3.65
N LEU A 129 2.96 -2.60 -4.51
CA LEU A 129 4.36 -2.21 -4.47
C LEU A 129 4.49 -0.75 -4.92
N ALA A 130 4.94 0.11 -4.01
CA ALA A 130 5.08 1.54 -4.21
C ALA A 130 6.38 1.91 -4.97
N THR A 131 6.85 1.01 -5.83
CA THR A 131 8.10 1.21 -6.60
C THR A 131 7.93 2.29 -7.67
N SER A 132 6.69 2.53 -8.10
CA SER A 132 6.31 3.53 -9.11
C SER A 132 5.19 4.43 -8.60
N GLU A 133 5.29 5.73 -8.85
CA GLU A 133 4.27 6.72 -8.51
C GLU A 133 2.90 6.35 -9.09
N SER A 134 2.86 5.86 -10.34
CA SER A 134 1.63 5.42 -11.00
C SER A 134 0.91 4.32 -10.24
N ALA A 135 1.64 3.42 -9.57
CA ALA A 135 1.04 2.34 -8.78
C ALA A 135 0.33 2.90 -7.53
N ILE A 136 0.92 3.91 -6.88
CA ILE A 136 0.35 4.61 -5.73
C ILE A 136 -0.90 5.38 -6.16
N LEU A 137 -0.81 6.15 -7.24
CA LEU A 137 -1.93 6.92 -7.77
C LEU A 137 -3.10 6.02 -8.17
N LYS A 138 -2.80 4.84 -8.75
CA LYS A 138 -3.82 3.86 -9.12
C LYS A 138 -4.52 3.28 -7.89
N LEU A 139 -3.78 2.97 -6.83
CA LEU A 139 -4.37 2.52 -5.56
C LEU A 139 -5.29 3.58 -4.97
N LEU A 140 -4.90 4.86 -5.01
CA LEU A 140 -5.73 5.96 -4.50
C LEU A 140 -6.98 6.21 -5.35
N SER A 141 -6.85 6.11 -6.68
CA SER A 141 -7.93 6.35 -7.65
C SER A 141 -9.02 5.27 -7.63
N GLU A 142 -8.69 4.07 -7.16
CA GLU A 142 -9.59 2.93 -7.20
C GLU A 142 -10.35 2.76 -5.88
N GLU A 143 -11.04 3.83 -5.46
CA GLU A 143 -12.07 3.81 -4.41
C GLU A 143 -13.30 3.07 -4.99
N THR A 144 -13.73 1.98 -4.34
CA THR A 144 -14.82 1.11 -4.85
C THR A 144 -16.13 1.46 -4.17
#